data_AF-A0A9D2HGP0-F1
#
_entry.id   AF-A0A9D2HGP0-F1
#
_cell.length_a   1.000
_cell.length_b   1.000
_cell.length_c   1.000
_cell.angle_alpha   90.00
_cell.angle_beta   90.00
_cell.angle_gamma   90.00
#
_symmetry.space_group_name_H-M   'P 1'
#
loop_
_entity.id
_entity.type
_entity.pdbx_description
1 polymer ?
#
loop_
_entity_poly.entity_id
_entity_poly.type
_entity_poly.pdbx_seq_one_letter_code
_entity_poly.pdbx_strand_id
1 'polypeptide(L)'
;MKPQEIEARSMEIIGEEMKKRGMGGWTPEELAVVKRCIHTSADFDYGENLVFSPDAVLKGIQALKEGVTIVTDTNMAAAGINKAAAGKLGVQVRCFMADEDVAQEAKMRQITRAAVSMERCAALKEPVIIACGNAPTALMRLKELADSGRFPKDQLRLIIGAPVGFVNVVEAKEDILDMDVPYIVARGRKGGSNIAAAICNAMLYQCAR
;
A
#
# COMPACT_ATOMS: atom_id res chain seq x y z
N MET A 1 -24.73 -17.87 9.38
CA MET A 1 -23.42 -17.36 9.82
C MET A 1 -23.39 -15.87 9.54
N LYS A 2 -23.12 -15.04 10.55
CA LYS A 2 -23.00 -13.58 10.39
C LYS A 2 -21.73 -13.23 9.60
N PRO A 3 -21.67 -12.09 8.89
CA PRO A 3 -20.48 -11.72 8.10
C PRO A 3 -19.16 -11.78 8.90
N GLN A 4 -19.16 -11.35 10.16
CA GLN A 4 -18.00 -11.40 11.05
C GLN A 4 -17.55 -12.83 11.39
N GLU A 5 -18.50 -13.76 11.51
CA GLU A 5 -18.21 -15.18 11.77
C GLU A 5 -17.58 -15.84 10.53
N ILE A 6 -18.03 -15.47 9.33
CA ILE A 6 -17.45 -15.95 8.05
C ILE A 6 -16.01 -15.48 7.90
N GLU A 7 -15.75 -14.21 8.18
CA GLU A 7 -14.41 -13.64 8.09
C GLU A 7 -13.47 -14.27 9.13
N ALA A 8 -13.92 -14.40 10.38
CA ALA A 8 -13.15 -15.05 11.44
C ALA A 8 -12.79 -16.50 11.06
N ARG A 9 -13.77 -17.27 10.56
CA ARG A 9 -13.53 -18.63 10.09
C ARG A 9 -12.57 -18.69 8.90
N SER A 10 -12.65 -17.72 7.98
CA SER A 10 -11.72 -17.62 6.85
C SER A 10 -10.27 -17.40 7.33
N MET A 11 -10.06 -16.51 8.30
CA MET A 11 -8.73 -16.22 8.86
C MET A 11 -8.13 -17.39 9.65
N GLU A 12 -8.99 -18.20 10.26
CA GLU A 12 -8.62 -19.47 10.90
C GLU A 12 -8.13 -20.48 9.86
N ILE A 13 -8.93 -20.75 8.83
CA ILE A 13 -8.59 -21.67 7.73
C ILE A 13 -7.28 -21.26 7.05
N ILE A 14 -7.12 -19.98 6.72
CA ILE A 14 -5.87 -19.46 6.15
C ILE A 14 -4.70 -19.75 7.09
N GLY A 15 -4.86 -19.54 8.40
CA GLY A 15 -3.82 -19.82 9.39
C GLY A 15 -3.42 -21.30 9.44
N GLU A 16 -4.40 -22.20 9.39
CA GLU A 16 -4.16 -23.65 9.35
C GLU A 16 -3.42 -24.07 8.07
N GLU A 17 -3.82 -23.54 6.92
CA GLU A 17 -3.17 -23.82 5.64
C GLU A 17 -1.74 -23.26 5.57
N MET A 18 -1.52 -22.04 6.07
CA MET A 18 -0.17 -21.46 6.19
C MET A 18 0.73 -22.38 7.05
N LYS A 19 0.22 -22.86 8.19
CA LYS A 19 0.96 -23.78 9.06
C LYS A 19 1.29 -25.10 8.34
N LYS A 20 0.35 -25.68 7.59
CA LYS A 20 0.57 -26.90 6.78
C LYS A 20 1.64 -26.70 5.71
N ARG A 21 1.73 -25.49 5.15
CA ARG A 21 2.76 -25.10 4.16
C ARG A 21 4.11 -24.72 4.80
N GLY A 22 4.24 -24.78 6.13
CA GLY A 22 5.46 -24.40 6.83
C GLY A 22 5.74 -22.90 6.82
N MET A 23 4.73 -22.07 6.55
CA MET A 23 4.86 -20.62 6.49
C MET A 23 4.87 -20.02 7.90
N GLY A 24 5.81 -19.13 8.18
CA GLY A 24 5.95 -18.46 9.48
C GLY A 24 7.03 -17.37 9.49
N GLY A 25 7.38 -16.89 10.68
CA GLY A 25 8.44 -15.89 10.88
C GLY A 25 7.98 -14.44 10.97
N TRP A 26 6.67 -14.18 10.86
CA TRP A 26 6.08 -12.85 11.01
C TRP A 26 5.79 -12.47 12.45
N THR A 27 5.86 -11.18 12.75
CA THR A 27 5.23 -10.64 13.97
C THR A 27 3.71 -10.80 13.90
N PRO A 28 2.97 -10.68 15.02
CA PRO A 28 1.51 -10.68 15.00
C PRO A 28 0.91 -9.64 14.04
N GLU A 29 1.54 -8.46 13.93
CA GLU A 29 1.10 -7.35 13.09
C GLU A 29 1.32 -7.64 11.60
N GLU A 30 2.51 -8.15 11.25
CA GLU A 30 2.82 -8.61 9.89
C GLU A 30 1.93 -9.77 9.45
N LEU A 31 1.70 -10.74 10.34
CA LEU A 31 0.84 -11.89 10.06
C LEU A 31 -0.60 -11.44 9.74
N ALA A 32 -1.10 -10.40 10.42
CA ALA A 32 -2.41 -9.83 10.13
C ALA A 32 -2.47 -9.22 8.72
N VAL A 33 -1.39 -8.60 8.25
CA VAL A 33 -1.27 -8.08 6.88
C VAL A 33 -1.22 -9.22 5.88
N VAL A 34 -0.33 -10.21 6.07
CA VAL A 34 -0.19 -11.38 5.18
C VAL A 34 -1.51 -12.12 5.02
N LYS A 35 -2.18 -12.46 6.15
CA LYS A 35 -3.48 -13.14 6.11
C LYS A 35 -4.54 -12.33 5.38
N ARG A 36 -4.55 -11.00 5.52
CA ARG A 36 -5.50 -10.14 4.81
C ARG A 36 -5.26 -10.14 3.30
N CYS A 37 -3.99 -10.13 2.86
CA CYS A 37 -3.61 -10.26 1.46
C CYS A 37 -4.03 -11.62 0.88
N ILE A 38 -3.81 -12.72 1.62
CA ILE A 38 -4.26 -14.06 1.21
C ILE A 38 -5.79 -14.11 1.16
N HIS A 39 -6.48 -13.58 2.18
CA HIS A 39 -7.94 -13.59 2.24
C HIS A 39 -8.59 -12.89 1.04
N THR A 40 -8.06 -11.75 0.60
CA THR A 40 -8.64 -11.01 -0.53
C THR A 40 -8.32 -11.61 -1.90
N SER A 41 -7.33 -12.49 -1.99
CA SER A 41 -6.81 -13.00 -3.26
C SER A 41 -6.94 -14.52 -3.42
N ALA A 42 -7.21 -15.24 -2.33
CA ALA A 42 -7.08 -16.69 -2.21
C ALA A 42 -5.70 -17.23 -2.64
N ASP A 43 -4.65 -16.40 -2.54
CA ASP A 43 -3.32 -16.68 -3.07
C ASP A 43 -2.30 -16.72 -1.94
N PHE A 44 -1.79 -17.92 -1.63
CA PHE A 44 -0.82 -18.12 -0.55
C PHE A 44 0.58 -17.62 -0.91
N ASP A 45 0.87 -17.32 -2.17
CA ASP A 45 2.18 -16.81 -2.57
C ASP A 45 2.50 -15.44 -1.91
N TYR A 46 1.50 -14.73 -1.38
CA TYR A 46 1.71 -13.53 -0.58
C TYR A 46 2.39 -13.78 0.78
N GLY A 47 2.41 -15.02 1.28
CA GLY A 47 3.26 -15.34 2.43
C GLY A 47 4.71 -15.66 2.04
N GLU A 48 5.09 -15.52 0.77
CA GLU A 48 6.51 -15.58 0.35
C GLU A 48 6.94 -14.24 -0.27
N ASN A 49 6.08 -13.63 -1.07
CA ASN A 49 6.42 -12.45 -1.87
C ASN A 49 6.18 -11.12 -1.16
N LEU A 50 5.50 -11.10 0.00
CA LEU A 50 5.27 -9.86 0.74
C LEU A 50 6.47 -9.55 1.63
N VAL A 51 7.19 -8.50 1.28
CA VAL A 51 8.43 -8.07 1.94
C VAL A 51 8.16 -6.84 2.78
N PHE A 52 8.67 -6.85 4.01
CA PHE A 52 8.52 -5.77 4.99
C PHE A 52 9.89 -5.18 5.30
N SER A 53 10.00 -3.85 5.30
CA SER A 53 11.13 -3.19 5.96
C SER A 53 11.03 -3.33 7.49
N PRO A 54 12.11 -3.13 8.26
CA PRO A 54 12.05 -3.19 9.72
C PRO A 54 10.95 -2.29 10.32
N ASP A 55 10.09 -2.90 11.12
CA ASP A 55 8.95 -2.27 11.80
C ASP A 55 7.92 -1.60 10.88
N ALA A 56 7.87 -1.95 9.59
CA ALA A 56 7.01 -1.28 8.60
C ALA A 56 5.55 -1.19 9.03
N VAL A 57 5.00 -2.31 9.52
CA VAL A 57 3.59 -2.38 9.93
C VAL A 57 3.33 -1.53 11.18
N LEU A 58 4.24 -1.55 12.15
CA LEU A 58 4.14 -0.73 13.36
C LEU A 58 4.23 0.76 13.05
N LYS A 59 5.18 1.16 12.20
CA LYS A 59 5.32 2.55 11.72
C LYS A 59 4.08 3.00 10.94
N GLY A 60 3.51 2.12 10.11
CA GLY A 60 2.25 2.35 9.41
C GLY A 60 1.07 2.55 10.36
N ILE A 61 0.91 1.67 11.35
CA ILE A 61 -0.12 1.79 12.39
C ILE A 61 0.02 3.10 13.16
N GLN A 62 1.26 3.48 13.53
CA GLN A 62 1.52 4.75 14.22
C GLN A 62 1.10 5.95 13.35
N ALA A 63 1.52 5.97 12.08
CA ALA A 63 1.14 7.04 11.16
C ALA A 63 -0.38 7.15 10.99
N LEU A 64 -1.09 6.02 10.89
CA LEU A 64 -2.55 6.02 10.84
C LEU A 64 -3.20 6.58 12.12
N LYS A 65 -2.65 6.27 13.30
CA LYS A 65 -3.11 6.84 14.57
C LYS A 65 -2.85 8.35 14.69
N GLU A 66 -1.82 8.85 14.00
CA GLU A 66 -1.50 10.27 13.88
C GLU A 66 -2.38 10.99 12.82
N GLY A 67 -3.29 10.28 12.15
CA GLY A 67 -4.19 10.85 11.14
C GLY A 67 -3.55 11.08 9.77
N VAL A 68 -2.39 10.46 9.51
CA VAL A 68 -1.63 10.61 8.26
C VAL A 68 -2.45 10.19 7.04
N THR A 69 -2.51 11.06 6.03
CA THR A 69 -3.26 10.82 4.77
C THR A 69 -2.69 9.62 4.01
N ILE A 70 -3.57 8.75 3.51
CA ILE A 70 -3.23 7.70 2.54
C ILE A 70 -3.45 8.24 1.13
N VAL A 71 -2.40 8.27 0.32
CA VAL A 71 -2.47 8.64 -1.09
C VAL A 71 -2.34 7.40 -1.95
N THR A 72 -3.34 7.14 -2.79
CA THR A 72 -3.36 5.98 -3.69
C THR A 72 -3.05 6.37 -5.12
N ASP A 73 -2.54 5.42 -5.89
CA ASP A 73 -2.33 5.58 -7.33
C ASP A 73 -3.63 5.41 -8.14
N THR A 74 -4.66 4.79 -7.56
CA THR A 74 -5.90 4.45 -8.26
C THR A 74 -7.13 4.68 -7.38
N ASN A 75 -8.26 5.03 -8.03
CA ASN A 75 -9.57 5.06 -7.39
C ASN A 75 -10.00 3.67 -6.90
N MET A 76 -9.55 2.60 -7.58
CA MET A 76 -9.85 1.24 -7.16
C MET A 76 -9.21 0.92 -5.79
N ALA A 77 -7.94 1.33 -5.58
CA ALA A 77 -7.30 1.17 -4.28
C ALA A 77 -8.00 2.04 -3.22
N ALA A 78 -8.30 3.30 -3.54
CA ALA A 78 -9.03 4.20 -2.63
C ALA A 78 -10.42 3.67 -2.23
N ALA A 79 -11.14 3.06 -3.18
CA ALA A 79 -12.46 2.47 -2.93
C ALA A 79 -12.39 1.19 -2.09
N GLY A 80 -11.31 0.43 -2.21
CA GLY A 80 -11.09 -0.78 -1.41
C GLY A 80 -10.70 -0.50 0.05
N ILE A 81 -10.22 0.71 0.37
CA ILE A 81 -9.87 1.10 1.74
C ILE A 81 -11.14 1.41 2.54
N ASN A 82 -11.23 0.87 3.76
CA ASN A 82 -12.36 1.07 4.66
C ASN A 82 -12.38 2.53 5.19
N LYS A 83 -13.13 3.38 4.50
CA LYS A 83 -13.26 4.82 4.82
C LYS A 83 -13.86 5.09 6.19
N ALA A 84 -14.70 4.20 6.73
CA ALA A 84 -15.26 4.36 8.07
C ALA A 84 -14.18 4.14 9.15
N ALA A 85 -13.31 3.15 8.98
CA ALA A 85 -12.17 2.93 9.87
C ALA A 85 -11.15 4.06 9.76
N ALA A 86 -10.82 4.50 8.53
CA ALA A 86 -9.93 5.64 8.32
C ALA A 86 -10.48 6.94 8.93
N GLY A 87 -11.77 7.24 8.70
CA GLY A 87 -12.42 8.45 9.22
C GLY A 87 -12.44 8.54 10.75
N LYS A 88 -12.55 7.41 11.46
CA LYS A 88 -12.44 7.37 12.93
C LYS A 88 -11.07 7.83 13.46
N LEU A 89 -10.03 7.72 12.63
CA LEU A 89 -8.66 8.14 12.95
C LEU A 89 -8.32 9.52 12.35
N GLY A 90 -9.27 10.20 11.69
CA GLY A 90 -8.98 11.43 10.95
C GLY A 90 -8.18 11.22 9.66
N VAL A 91 -7.92 9.97 9.26
CA VAL A 91 -7.17 9.63 8.05
C VAL A 91 -8.02 9.91 6.81
N GLN A 92 -7.46 10.69 5.90
CA GLN A 92 -8.03 10.90 4.57
C GLN A 92 -7.47 9.89 3.58
N VAL A 93 -8.28 9.51 2.58
CA VAL A 93 -7.85 8.66 1.46
C VAL A 93 -8.01 9.46 0.17
N ARG A 94 -6.90 9.77 -0.50
CA ARG A 94 -6.86 10.63 -1.69
C ARG A 94 -6.26 9.92 -2.89
N CYS A 95 -6.75 10.22 -4.09
CA CYS A 95 -6.22 9.70 -5.35
C CYS A 95 -6.07 10.83 -6.36
N PHE A 96 -4.92 11.51 -6.39
CA PHE A 96 -4.70 12.65 -7.31
C PHE A 96 -4.76 12.23 -8.78
N MET A 97 -4.49 10.96 -9.10
CA MET A 97 -4.55 10.46 -10.48
C MET A 97 -5.96 10.51 -11.08
N ALA A 98 -7.00 10.68 -10.24
CA ALA A 98 -8.38 10.83 -10.64
C ALA A 98 -8.80 12.28 -10.90
N ASP A 99 -7.97 13.26 -10.51
CA ASP A 99 -8.32 14.67 -10.63
C ASP A 99 -8.22 15.12 -12.10
N GLU A 100 -9.18 15.93 -12.54
CA GLU A 100 -9.27 16.36 -13.93
C GLU A 100 -8.08 17.25 -14.33
N ASP A 101 -7.60 18.09 -13.42
CA ASP A 101 -6.44 18.96 -13.61
C ASP A 101 -5.15 18.15 -13.77
N VAL A 102 -4.98 17.06 -13.02
CA VAL A 102 -3.86 16.12 -13.16
C VAL A 102 -3.87 15.46 -14.55
N ALA A 103 -5.05 15.08 -15.05
CA ALA A 103 -5.18 14.51 -16.39
C ALA A 103 -4.85 15.53 -17.50
N GLN A 104 -5.32 16.77 -17.35
CA GLN A 104 -5.03 17.86 -18.28
C GLN A 104 -3.54 18.20 -18.30
N GLU A 105 -2.92 18.35 -17.13
CA GLU A 105 -1.50 18.67 -17.00
C GLU A 105 -0.62 17.57 -17.58
N ALA A 106 -0.90 16.30 -17.27
CA ALA A 106 -0.17 15.17 -17.82
C ALA A 106 -0.20 15.16 -19.35
N LYS A 107 -1.37 15.46 -19.95
CA LYS A 107 -1.53 15.57 -21.40
C LYS A 107 -0.74 16.75 -21.97
N MET A 108 -0.79 17.93 -21.35
CA MET A 108 -0.05 19.12 -21.79
C MET A 108 1.47 18.89 -21.75
N ARG A 109 1.96 18.22 -20.71
CA ARG A 109 3.39 17.94 -20.51
C ARG A 109 3.87 16.66 -21.22
N GLN A 110 2.98 15.90 -21.86
CA GLN A 110 3.25 14.59 -22.47
C GLN A 110 3.91 13.58 -21.53
N ILE A 111 3.50 13.58 -20.25
CA ILE A 111 3.97 12.63 -19.23
C ILE A 111 2.80 11.81 -18.68
N THR A 112 3.08 10.80 -17.86
CA THR A 112 2.01 9.98 -17.27
C THR A 112 1.25 10.74 -16.18
N ARG A 113 -0.04 10.41 -16.01
CA ARG A 113 -0.85 10.92 -14.89
C ARG A 113 -0.27 10.51 -13.53
N ALA A 114 0.34 9.33 -13.46
CA ALA A 114 1.06 8.87 -12.27
C ALA A 114 2.18 9.83 -11.89
N ALA A 115 2.92 10.35 -12.88
CA ALA A 115 4.02 11.27 -12.63
C ALA A 115 3.53 12.59 -12.02
N VAL A 116 2.49 13.20 -12.60
CA VAL A 116 1.88 14.43 -12.07
C VAL A 116 1.24 14.17 -10.70
N SER A 117 0.56 13.05 -10.51
CA SER A 117 -0.04 12.65 -9.22
C SER A 117 1.00 12.59 -8.08
N MET A 118 2.18 12.01 -8.33
CA MET A 118 3.26 11.97 -7.33
C MET A 118 3.86 13.36 -7.06
N GLU A 119 3.95 14.23 -8.06
CA GLU A 119 4.35 15.63 -7.86
C GLU A 119 3.34 16.40 -6.99
N ARG A 120 2.02 16.18 -7.19
CA ARG A 120 0.96 16.74 -6.35
C ARG A 120 1.03 16.22 -4.92
N CYS A 121 1.31 14.92 -4.76
CA CYS A 121 1.50 14.32 -3.45
C CYS A 121 2.69 14.95 -2.69
N ALA A 122 3.84 15.11 -3.35
CA ALA A 122 5.00 15.76 -2.75
C ALA A 122 4.70 17.22 -2.37
N ALA A 123 3.91 17.92 -3.18
CA ALA A 123 3.53 19.31 -2.94
C ALA A 123 2.61 19.54 -1.73
N LEU A 124 2.02 18.49 -1.14
CA LEU A 124 1.23 18.61 0.08
C LEU A 124 2.05 19.11 1.28
N LYS A 125 3.37 18.83 1.30
CA LYS A 125 4.28 19.15 2.41
C LYS A 125 3.77 18.67 3.77
N GLU A 126 3.00 17.58 3.77
CA GLU A 126 2.47 16.91 4.96
C GLU A 126 2.86 15.43 4.94
N PRO A 127 3.06 14.77 6.08
CA PRO A 127 3.35 13.34 6.11
C PRO A 127 2.27 12.54 5.38
N VAL A 128 2.67 11.51 4.63
CA VAL A 128 1.77 10.66 3.85
C VAL A 128 2.15 9.18 3.91
N ILE A 129 1.16 8.32 3.73
CA ILE A 129 1.32 6.91 3.38
C ILE A 129 0.99 6.76 1.90
N ILE A 130 1.90 6.17 1.12
CA ILE A 130 1.67 5.90 -0.31
C ILE A 130 1.14 4.48 -0.46
N ALA A 131 0.05 4.31 -1.21
CA ALA A 131 -0.53 3.01 -1.53
C ALA A 131 -0.66 2.83 -3.05
N CYS A 132 0.36 2.23 -3.65
CA CYS A 132 0.40 1.97 -5.09
C CYS A 132 0.01 0.52 -5.39
N GLY A 133 -1.11 0.32 -6.08
CA GLY A 133 -1.63 -1.00 -6.42
C GLY A 133 -1.62 -1.33 -7.91
N ASN A 134 -1.31 -0.38 -8.80
CA ASN A 134 -1.44 -0.58 -10.25
C ASN A 134 -0.27 0.00 -11.05
N ALA A 135 0.03 1.29 -10.91
CA ALA A 135 0.93 2.00 -11.80
C ALA A 135 2.40 1.90 -11.33
N PRO A 136 3.27 1.06 -11.93
CA PRO A 136 4.68 1.03 -11.55
C PRO A 136 5.38 2.37 -11.80
N THR A 137 4.90 3.17 -12.75
CA THR A 137 5.41 4.53 -13.02
C THR A 137 5.17 5.50 -11.86
N ALA A 138 4.20 5.24 -10.98
CA ALA A 138 4.05 5.99 -9.75
C ALA A 138 5.20 5.72 -8.78
N LEU A 139 5.61 4.45 -8.62
CA LEU A 139 6.76 4.09 -7.78
C LEU A 139 8.07 4.65 -8.34
N MET A 140 8.31 4.49 -9.65
CA MET A 140 9.48 5.07 -10.32
C MET A 140 9.55 6.59 -10.10
N ARG A 141 8.43 7.30 -10.30
CA ARG A 141 8.41 8.75 -10.10
C ARG A 141 8.63 9.14 -8.64
N LEU A 142 8.04 8.40 -7.71
CA LEU A 142 8.25 8.62 -6.27
C LEU A 142 9.74 8.51 -5.94
N LYS A 143 10.41 7.46 -6.40
CA LYS A 143 11.86 7.25 -6.24
C LYS A 143 12.67 8.42 -6.78
N GLU A 144 12.41 8.83 -8.03
CA GLU A 144 13.08 9.99 -8.65
C GLU A 144 12.92 11.29 -7.85
N LEU A 145 11.70 11.55 -7.36
CA LEU A 145 11.42 12.75 -6.56
C LEU A 145 12.10 12.67 -5.18
N ALA A 146 12.16 11.49 -4.57
CA ALA A 146 12.85 11.28 -3.30
C ALA A 146 14.37 11.43 -3.44
N ASP A 147 14.97 10.83 -4.46
CA ASP A 147 16.41 10.90 -4.72
C ASP A 147 16.86 12.33 -5.06
N SER A 148 16.01 13.12 -5.74
CA SER A 148 16.26 14.54 -6.02
C SER A 148 15.94 15.48 -4.86
N GLY A 149 15.44 14.97 -3.72
CA GLY A 149 15.04 15.77 -2.56
C GLY A 149 13.75 16.58 -2.75
N ARG A 150 13.05 16.41 -3.88
CA ARG A 150 11.78 17.09 -4.18
C ARG A 150 10.59 16.47 -3.46
N PHE A 151 10.73 15.21 -3.03
CA PHE A 151 9.81 14.55 -2.12
C PHE A 151 10.62 14.10 -0.89
N PRO A 152 10.64 14.90 0.18
CA PRO A 152 11.42 14.59 1.37
C PRO A 152 11.08 13.21 1.95
N LYS A 153 12.10 12.42 2.28
CA LYS A 153 11.91 11.03 2.77
C LYS A 153 11.16 10.98 4.11
N ASP A 154 11.34 11.99 4.95
CA ASP A 154 10.62 12.15 6.23
C ASP A 154 9.11 12.39 6.05
N GLN A 155 8.70 12.90 4.88
CA GLN A 155 7.30 13.02 4.50
C GLN A 155 6.68 11.65 4.19
N LEU A 156 7.47 10.67 3.75
CA LEU A 156 7.00 9.32 3.40
C LEU A 156 6.99 8.44 4.66
N ARG A 157 5.84 8.34 5.33
CA ARG A 157 5.70 7.54 6.55
C ARG A 157 5.69 6.04 6.29
N LEU A 158 5.17 5.65 5.12
CA LEU A 158 5.15 4.27 4.64
C LEU A 158 4.90 4.25 3.12
N ILE A 159 5.58 3.36 2.41
CA ILE A 159 5.30 3.03 1.00
C ILE A 159 4.74 1.61 0.91
N ILE A 160 3.52 1.48 0.41
CA ILE A 160 2.93 0.20 0.03
C ILE A 160 3.09 0.04 -1.48
N GLY A 161 4.06 -0.78 -1.88
CA GLY A 161 4.43 -1.05 -3.27
C GLY A 161 3.85 -2.37 -3.78
N ALA A 162 2.62 -2.34 -4.29
CA ALA A 162 1.94 -3.51 -4.84
C ALA A 162 1.41 -3.33 -6.28
N PRO A 163 2.08 -2.61 -7.22
CA PRO A 163 1.61 -2.61 -8.59
C PRO A 163 1.62 -4.02 -9.19
N VAL A 164 0.57 -4.38 -9.93
CA VAL A 164 0.50 -5.64 -10.68
C VAL A 164 0.86 -5.41 -12.14
N GLY A 165 1.57 -6.35 -12.76
CA GLY A 165 1.79 -6.30 -14.20
C GLY A 165 3.08 -6.97 -14.64
N PHE A 166 3.40 -6.75 -15.91
CA PHE A 166 4.47 -7.47 -16.61
C PHE A 166 5.60 -6.57 -17.12
N VAL A 167 5.38 -5.25 -17.18
CA VAL A 167 6.33 -4.27 -17.74
C VAL A 167 6.76 -3.31 -16.63
N ASN A 168 8.05 -3.23 -16.36
CA ASN A 168 8.69 -2.34 -15.37
C ASN A 168 8.20 -2.52 -13.91
N VAL A 169 7.40 -3.54 -13.62
CA VAL A 169 6.79 -3.74 -12.29
C VAL A 169 7.77 -4.32 -11.29
N VAL A 170 8.65 -5.22 -11.73
CA VAL A 170 9.63 -5.85 -10.83
C VAL A 170 10.68 -4.82 -10.47
N GLU A 171 11.24 -4.16 -11.47
CA GLU A 171 12.25 -3.11 -11.33
C GLU A 171 11.76 -1.99 -10.41
N ALA A 172 10.57 -1.45 -10.68
CA ALA A 172 9.99 -0.37 -9.86
C ALA A 172 9.73 -0.77 -8.40
N LYS A 173 9.56 -2.07 -8.10
CA LYS A 173 9.40 -2.55 -6.72
C LYS A 173 10.74 -2.77 -6.04
N GLU A 174 11.72 -3.33 -6.73
CA GLU A 174 13.08 -3.48 -6.20
C GLU A 174 13.68 -2.11 -5.85
N ASP A 175 13.44 -1.08 -6.69
CA ASP A 175 13.89 0.29 -6.40
C ASP A 175 13.37 0.83 -5.05
N ILE A 176 12.16 0.42 -4.62
CA ILE A 176 11.60 0.82 -3.32
C ILE A 176 12.27 0.08 -2.17
N LEU A 177 12.70 -1.17 -2.38
CA LEU A 177 13.37 -1.98 -1.36
C LEU A 177 14.74 -1.42 -1.00
N ASP A 178 15.37 -0.70 -1.93
CA ASP A 178 16.64 0.00 -1.72
C ASP A 178 16.47 1.40 -1.09
N MET A 179 15.24 1.83 -0.80
CA MET A 179 14.99 3.13 -0.17
C MET A 179 15.12 3.07 1.36
N ASP A 180 15.72 4.12 1.92
CA ASP A 180 15.69 4.41 3.36
C ASP A 180 14.36 5.06 3.78
N VAL A 181 13.25 4.36 3.53
CA VAL A 181 11.87 4.73 3.87
C VAL A 181 11.13 3.45 4.25
N PRO A 182 10.25 3.44 5.27
CA PRO A 182 9.47 2.26 5.59
C PRO A 182 8.64 1.78 4.40
N TYR A 183 8.69 0.49 4.10
CA TYR A 183 7.94 -0.10 2.99
C TYR A 183 7.28 -1.45 3.33
N ILE A 184 6.21 -1.75 2.59
CA ILE A 184 5.60 -3.07 2.44
C ILE A 184 5.43 -3.32 0.93
N VAL A 185 6.14 -4.29 0.37
CA VAL A 185 6.19 -4.51 -1.09
C VAL A 185 5.76 -5.93 -1.42
N ALA A 186 4.84 -6.06 -2.38
CA ALA A 186 4.51 -7.36 -2.97
C ALA A 186 5.51 -7.64 -4.10
N ARG A 187 6.67 -8.23 -3.79
CA ARG A 187 7.78 -8.47 -4.71
C ARG A 187 7.35 -9.29 -5.93
N GLY A 188 8.06 -9.10 -7.04
CA GLY A 188 7.73 -9.75 -8.32
C GLY A 188 6.55 -9.08 -9.03
N ARG A 189 5.81 -9.85 -9.85
CA ARG A 189 4.74 -9.33 -10.72
C ARG A 189 3.37 -9.22 -10.06
N LYS A 190 3.16 -9.97 -8.97
CA LYS A 190 1.89 -10.02 -8.24
C LYS A 190 1.67 -8.73 -7.46
N GLY A 191 0.41 -8.36 -7.29
CA GLY A 191 0.00 -7.12 -6.65
C GLY A 191 -1.46 -6.83 -6.97
N GLY A 192 -1.81 -5.55 -6.99
CA GLY A 192 -3.14 -5.08 -7.36
C GLY A 192 -3.64 -4.03 -6.39
N SER A 193 -4.60 -3.23 -6.86
CA SER A 193 -5.34 -2.27 -6.02
C SER A 193 -6.02 -2.95 -4.82
N ASN A 194 -6.49 -4.20 -4.97
CA ASN A 194 -7.04 -5.00 -3.89
C ASN A 194 -5.98 -5.35 -2.82
N ILE A 195 -4.74 -5.64 -3.22
CA ILE A 195 -3.63 -5.93 -2.30
C ILE A 195 -3.18 -4.68 -1.57
N ALA A 196 -3.01 -3.56 -2.28
CA ALA A 196 -2.68 -2.29 -1.65
C ALA A 196 -3.75 -1.90 -0.61
N ALA A 197 -5.03 -2.01 -0.97
CA ALA A 197 -6.15 -1.76 -0.05
C ALA A 197 -6.19 -2.75 1.12
N ALA A 198 -5.91 -4.03 0.89
CA ALA A 198 -5.85 -5.07 1.91
C ALA A 198 -4.77 -4.76 2.97
N ILE A 199 -3.60 -4.30 2.55
CA ILE A 199 -2.51 -3.90 3.46
C ILE A 199 -2.94 -2.70 4.31
N CYS A 200 -3.52 -1.66 3.71
CA CYS A 200 -4.07 -0.51 4.44
C CYS A 200 -5.14 -0.95 5.45
N ASN A 201 -6.09 -1.78 5.02
CA ASN A 201 -7.19 -2.26 5.87
C ASN A 201 -6.69 -3.11 7.03
N ALA A 202 -5.70 -3.98 6.81
CA ALA A 202 -5.11 -4.78 7.87
C ALA A 202 -4.52 -3.89 8.97
N MET A 203 -3.85 -2.79 8.63
CA MET A 203 -3.34 -1.84 9.61
C MET A 203 -4.47 -1.03 10.27
N LEU A 204 -5.45 -0.53 9.50
CA LEU A 204 -6.60 0.20 10.04
C LEU A 204 -7.38 -0.62 11.07
N TYR A 205 -7.57 -1.92 10.84
CA TYR A 205 -8.27 -2.80 11.77
C TYR A 205 -7.46 -3.09 13.03
N GLN A 206 -6.14 -3.01 12.96
CA GLN A 206 -5.27 -3.11 14.13
C GLN A 206 -5.28 -1.83 14.96
N CYS A 207 -5.51 -0.66 14.36
CA CYS A 207 -5.72 0.60 15.10
C CYS A 207 -7.02 0.63 15.91
N ALA A 208 -8.03 -0.16 15.51
CA ALA A 208 -9.34 -0.22 16.14
C ALA A 208 -9.44 -1.26 17.29
N ARG A 209 -8.33 -1.94 17.61
CA ARG A 209 -8.23 -2.92 18.69
C ARG A 209 -7.81 -2.26 20.00
#